data_AF-A0A7S1HK20-F1
#
_entry.id   AF-A0A7S1HK20-F1
#
_cell.length_a   1.000
_cell.length_b   1.000
_cell.length_c   1.000
_cell.angle_alpha   90.00
_cell.angle_beta   90.00
_cell.angle_gamma   90.00
#
_symmetry.space_group_name_H-M   'P 1'
#
loop_
_entity.id
_entity.type
_entity.pdbx_description
1 polymer ?
#
loop_
_entity_poly.entity_id
_entity_poly.type
_entity_poly.pdbx_seq_one_letter_code
_entity_poly.pdbx_strand_id
1 'polypeptide(L)'
;AEGSGGDPSRLIMGVLYLFGRDGKVFSPSKFWDNVAFNSAGGKHGAQLSFLRHIAVVVILVIVSATGFHILEGQECEPGRAKTLFRAATPPSCRDKVSMADSVYFTVITLTTIGYGDVSPTTPASRLWVVAVALAGMSVMSTLLDELGWWRLALFRGAS
;
A
#
# COMPACT_ATOMS: atom_id res chain seq x y z
N ALA A 1 1.77 -24.77 49.14
CA ALA A 1 2.61 -23.57 49.18
C ALA A 1 3.44 -23.60 47.89
N GLU A 2 3.44 -22.66 46.96
CA GLU A 2 2.94 -21.30 46.85
C GLU A 2 2.84 -21.01 45.34
N GLY A 3 1.87 -20.22 44.92
CA GLY A 3 1.78 -19.74 43.54
C GLY A 3 2.62 -18.48 43.31
N SER A 4 2.54 -18.00 42.05
CA SER A 4 2.84 -16.65 41.57
C SER A 4 4.13 -16.49 40.75
N GLY A 5 3.95 -15.98 39.53
CA GLY A 5 5.01 -15.32 38.76
C GLY A 5 5.35 -15.96 37.42
N GLY A 6 4.38 -16.24 36.57
CA GLY A 6 4.63 -16.46 35.14
C GLY A 6 5.19 -15.17 34.53
N ASP A 7 6.51 -15.03 34.55
CA ASP A 7 7.22 -13.86 34.05
C ASP A 7 6.97 -13.67 32.54
N PRO A 8 6.29 -12.59 32.11
CA PRO A 8 5.94 -12.36 30.70
C PRO A 8 7.17 -12.21 29.81
N SER A 9 8.34 -11.91 30.39
CA SER A 9 9.60 -11.81 29.64
C SER A 9 10.06 -13.16 29.06
N ARG A 10 9.69 -14.29 29.68
CA ARG A 10 10.03 -15.63 29.18
C ARG A 10 9.17 -16.09 28.01
N LEU A 11 7.93 -15.62 27.93
CA LEU A 11 7.08 -15.83 26.76
C LEU A 11 7.56 -15.00 25.56
N ILE A 12 7.96 -13.74 25.80
CA ILE A 12 8.52 -12.87 24.75
C ILE A 12 9.82 -13.47 24.21
N MET A 13 10.71 -13.93 25.10
CA MET A 13 11.93 -14.64 24.69
C MET A 13 11.62 -15.93 23.93
N GLY A 14 10.64 -16.74 24.36
CA GLY A 14 10.22 -17.96 23.66
C GLY A 14 9.67 -17.71 22.25
N VAL A 15 8.88 -16.65 22.07
CA VAL A 15 8.39 -16.22 20.75
C VAL A 15 9.54 -15.72 19.87
N LEU A 16 10.50 -14.97 20.42
CA LEU A 16 11.73 -14.58 19.73
C LEU A 16 12.57 -15.77 19.27
N TYR A 17 12.61 -16.86 20.06
CA TYR A 17 13.28 -18.10 19.67
C TYR A 17 12.55 -18.86 18.55
N LEU A 18 11.22 -18.80 18.47
CA LEU A 18 10.45 -19.45 17.39
C LEU A 18 10.68 -18.81 16.01
N PHE A 19 11.15 -17.56 15.94
CA PHE A 19 11.55 -16.93 14.69
C PHE A 19 13.05 -17.11 14.34
N GLY A 20 13.80 -17.85 15.16
CA GLY A 20 15.24 -18.04 15.02
C GLY A 20 15.64 -19.48 14.68
N ARG A 21 15.17 -20.03 13.57
CA ARG A 21 15.78 -21.24 13.01
C ARG A 21 17.10 -20.82 12.34
N ASP A 22 18.21 -21.24 12.93
CA ASP A 22 19.62 -21.11 12.47
C ASP A 22 20.54 -20.11 13.22
N GLY A 23 20.18 -19.64 14.42
CA GLY A 23 21.13 -18.89 15.27
C GLY A 23 21.59 -17.54 14.71
N LYS A 24 21.05 -17.11 13.58
CA LYS A 24 21.18 -15.75 13.06
C LYS A 24 20.03 -14.94 13.64
N VAL A 25 20.33 -14.14 14.67
CA VAL A 25 19.44 -13.07 15.14
C VAL A 25 19.04 -12.25 13.92
N PHE A 26 17.74 -12.19 13.62
CA PHE A 26 17.21 -11.33 12.57
C PHE A 26 17.59 -9.90 12.93
N SER A 27 18.62 -9.36 12.27
CA SER A 27 19.10 -8.00 12.47
C SER A 27 18.22 -7.08 11.63
N PRO A 28 17.34 -6.26 12.23
CA PRO A 28 16.38 -5.46 11.46
C PRO A 28 17.08 -4.48 10.52
N SER A 29 18.28 -3.99 10.88
CA SER A 29 19.05 -3.07 10.05
C SER A 29 19.45 -3.68 8.70
N LYS A 30 19.87 -4.96 8.68
CA LYS A 30 20.26 -5.65 7.45
C LYS A 30 19.07 -6.09 6.59
N PHE A 31 17.87 -6.19 7.19
CA PHE A 31 16.64 -6.40 6.44
C PHE A 31 16.32 -5.17 5.59
N TRP A 32 16.50 -3.97 6.15
CA TRP A 32 16.27 -2.71 5.43
C TRP A 32 17.30 -2.47 4.32
N ASP A 33 18.51 -3.01 4.39
CA ASP A 33 19.51 -2.89 3.30
C ASP A 33 19.05 -3.56 1.99
N ASN A 34 18.25 -4.64 2.07
CA ASN A 34 17.71 -5.34 0.90
C ASN A 34 16.35 -4.78 0.43
N VAL A 35 15.70 -3.96 1.26
CA VAL A 35 14.41 -3.30 0.98
C VAL A 35 14.63 -1.87 0.50
N ALA A 36 15.73 -1.23 0.89
CA ALA A 36 16.19 0.04 0.36
C ALA A 36 16.58 -0.16 -1.11
N PHE A 37 15.59 0.05 -1.98
CA PHE A 37 15.74 0.06 -3.43
C PHE A 37 16.76 1.13 -3.85
N ASN A 38 18.04 0.75 -3.81
CA ASN A 38 19.19 1.37 -4.43
C ASN A 38 19.32 2.89 -4.21
N SER A 39 19.79 3.27 -3.02
CA SER A 39 20.39 4.57 -2.73
C SER A 39 21.92 4.44 -2.83
N ALA A 40 22.44 4.24 -4.05
CA ALA A 40 23.87 4.40 -4.33
C ALA A 40 24.10 5.84 -4.79
N GLY A 41 24.55 6.67 -3.85
CA GLY A 41 24.78 8.09 -4.02
C GLY A 41 25.87 8.43 -5.04
N GLY A 42 25.57 9.40 -5.90
CA GLY A 42 26.53 10.12 -6.72
C GLY A 42 26.02 11.54 -6.99
N LYS A 43 26.91 12.54 -7.03
CA LYS A 43 26.58 13.98 -7.14
C LYS A 43 25.89 14.41 -8.46
N HIS A 44 25.69 13.52 -9.44
CA HIS A 44 24.85 13.72 -10.63
C HIS A 44 23.66 12.71 -10.68
N GLY A 45 23.50 11.89 -9.64
CA GLY A 45 22.50 10.82 -9.53
C GLY A 45 21.24 11.20 -8.74
N ALA A 46 21.24 12.30 -7.98
CA ALA A 46 20.08 12.75 -7.22
C ALA A 46 18.90 13.17 -8.12
N GLN A 47 19.17 13.84 -9.25
CA GLN A 47 18.10 14.21 -10.18
C GLN A 47 17.52 12.98 -10.92
N LEU A 48 18.36 11.99 -11.19
CA LEU A 48 17.98 10.75 -11.86
C LEU A 48 17.26 9.77 -10.91
N SER A 49 17.58 9.78 -9.61
CA SER A 49 16.84 9.00 -8.60
C SER A 49 15.42 9.52 -8.46
N PHE A 50 15.22 10.83 -8.39
CA PHE A 50 13.89 11.44 -8.35
C PHE A 50 13.04 11.10 -9.56
N LEU A 51 13.62 11.23 -10.76
CA LEU A 51 12.93 10.88 -12.00
C LEU A 51 12.57 9.38 -12.03
N ARG A 52 13.47 8.50 -11.56
CA ARG A 52 13.21 7.07 -11.44
C ARG A 52 12.07 6.77 -10.47
N HIS A 53 12.00 7.42 -9.29
CA HIS A 53 10.90 7.24 -8.34
C HIS A 53 9.58 7.74 -8.91
N ILE A 54 9.56 8.92 -9.54
CA ILE A 54 8.37 9.45 -10.23
C ILE A 54 7.91 8.50 -11.33
N ALA A 55 8.83 7.97 -12.14
CA ALA A 55 8.51 6.99 -13.17
C ALA A 55 7.91 5.70 -12.58
N VAL A 56 8.47 5.19 -11.47
CA VAL A 56 7.93 4.01 -10.76
C VAL A 56 6.53 4.28 -10.23
N VAL A 57 6.27 5.46 -9.63
CA VAL A 57 4.94 5.85 -9.17
C VAL A 57 3.96 5.89 -10.34
N VAL A 58 4.32 6.53 -11.45
CA VAL A 58 3.47 6.64 -12.64
C VAL A 58 3.16 5.26 -13.22
N ILE A 59 4.16 4.39 -13.35
CA ILE A 59 3.98 3.01 -13.83
C ILE A 59 3.04 2.25 -12.88
N LEU A 60 3.26 2.36 -11.57
CA LEU A 60 2.46 1.67 -10.58
C LEU A 60 1.02 2.18 -10.56
N VAL A 61 0.78 3.48 -10.77
CA VAL A 61 -0.56 4.07 -10.95
C VAL A 61 -1.23 3.53 -12.21
N ILE A 62 -0.53 3.48 -13.35
CA ILE A 62 -1.10 2.96 -14.60
C ILE A 62 -1.46 1.48 -14.45
N VAL A 63 -0.57 0.66 -13.90
CA VAL A 63 -0.80 -0.77 -13.69
C VAL A 63 -1.94 -1.01 -12.71
N SER A 64 -1.98 -0.27 -11.60
CA SER A 64 -3.04 -0.41 -10.60
C SER A 64 -4.40 0.07 -11.11
N ALA A 65 -4.46 1.16 -11.88
CA ALA A 65 -5.71 1.70 -12.42
C ALA A 65 -6.27 0.81 -13.53
N THR A 66 -5.38 0.25 -14.36
CA THR A 66 -5.76 -0.73 -15.37
C THR A 66 -6.24 -2.03 -14.72
N GLY A 67 -5.51 -2.52 -13.71
CA GLY A 67 -5.90 -3.69 -12.93
C GLY A 67 -7.25 -3.51 -12.24
N PHE A 68 -7.48 -2.36 -11.60
CA PHE A 68 -8.76 -2.05 -10.96
C PHE A 68 -9.90 -1.98 -11.97
N HIS A 69 -9.71 -1.34 -13.14
CA HIS A 69 -10.77 -1.23 -14.15
C HIS A 69 -11.09 -2.57 -14.86
N ILE A 70 -10.13 -3.50 -14.91
CA ILE A 70 -10.37 -4.85 -15.45
C ILE A 70 -11.10 -5.71 -14.41
N LEU A 71 -10.67 -5.66 -13.15
CA LEU A 71 -11.22 -6.47 -12.07
C LEU A 71 -12.60 -5.99 -11.62
N GLU A 72 -12.84 -4.68 -11.68
CA GLU A 72 -14.13 -4.08 -11.38
C GLU A 72 -15.05 -4.16 -12.61
N GLY A 73 -15.57 -5.37 -12.87
CA GLY A 73 -16.61 -5.62 -13.86
C GLY A 73 -17.98 -5.08 -13.41
N GLN A 74 -18.93 -5.01 -14.34
CA GLN A 74 -20.31 -4.67 -13.98
C GLN A 74 -20.92 -5.81 -13.15
N GLU A 75 -21.05 -5.58 -11.85
CA GLU A 75 -21.78 -6.47 -10.95
C GLU A 75 -23.21 -5.94 -10.81
N CYS A 76 -24.15 -6.55 -11.53
CA CYS A 76 -25.55 -6.47 -11.16
C CYS A 76 -25.77 -7.48 -10.04
N GLU A 77 -25.78 -7.04 -8.79
CA GLU A 77 -26.37 -7.83 -7.71
C GLU A 77 -27.82 -8.15 -8.11
N PRO A 78 -28.22 -9.43 -8.25
CA PRO A 78 -29.62 -9.77 -8.42
C PRO A 78 -30.29 -9.42 -7.09
N GLY A 79 -30.86 -8.20 -7.02
CA GLY A 79 -31.48 -7.67 -5.82
C GLY A 79 -32.37 -8.74 -5.19
N ARG A 80 -32.04 -9.12 -3.95
CA ARG A 80 -32.80 -10.10 -3.18
C ARG A 80 -34.24 -9.62 -3.14
N ALA A 81 -35.09 -10.22 -3.98
CA ALA A 81 -36.49 -9.91 -4.07
C ALA A 81 -37.15 -10.17 -2.70
N LYS A 82 -37.29 -9.12 -1.89
CA LYS A 82 -38.40 -9.08 -0.94
C LYS A 82 -39.63 -8.75 -1.78
N THR A 83 -40.22 -9.81 -2.31
CA THR A 83 -41.51 -9.84 -3.02
C THR A 83 -42.61 -9.36 -2.09
N LEU A 84 -42.73 -8.05 -1.86
CA LEU A 84 -43.99 -7.49 -1.39
C LEU A 84 -44.06 -6.01 -1.77
N PHE A 85 -45.02 -5.71 -2.64
CA PHE A 85 -45.48 -4.38 -3.04
C PHE A 85 -44.64 -3.62 -4.09
N ARG A 86 -45.11 -3.75 -5.34
CA ARG A 86 -45.03 -2.85 -6.50
C ARG A 86 -44.32 -1.48 -6.30
N ALA A 87 -43.01 -1.52 -6.11
CA ALA A 87 -42.07 -0.51 -6.55
C ALA A 87 -40.98 -1.26 -7.31
N ALA A 88 -41.08 -1.29 -8.64
CA ALA A 88 -40.01 -1.79 -9.48
C ALA A 88 -38.85 -0.78 -9.40
N THR A 89 -38.07 -0.83 -8.33
CA THR A 89 -36.69 -0.34 -8.40
C THR A 89 -36.00 -1.23 -9.44
N PRO A 90 -35.41 -0.67 -10.53
CA PRO A 90 -34.62 -1.47 -11.45
C PRO A 90 -33.54 -2.23 -10.65
N PRO A 91 -33.05 -3.40 -11.11
CA PRO A 91 -31.86 -3.99 -10.50
C PRO A 91 -30.83 -2.86 -10.38
N SER A 92 -30.33 -2.61 -9.17
CA SER A 92 -29.34 -1.57 -8.93
C SER A 92 -28.02 -2.03 -9.51
N CYS A 93 -27.92 -2.02 -10.84
CA CYS A 93 -26.69 -2.27 -11.56
C CYS A 93 -25.81 -1.05 -11.34
N ARG A 94 -24.66 -1.25 -10.69
CA ARG A 94 -23.63 -0.22 -10.61
C ARG A 94 -23.02 -0.08 -12.00
N ASP A 95 -22.99 1.14 -12.51
CA ASP A 95 -22.29 1.43 -13.76
C ASP A 95 -20.81 1.11 -13.60
N LYS A 96 -20.18 0.67 -14.70
CA LYS A 96 -18.75 0.36 -14.70
C LYS A 96 -17.96 1.60 -14.30
N VAL A 97 -17.00 1.45 -13.40
CA VAL A 97 -16.11 2.53 -12.98
C VAL A 97 -15.41 3.14 -14.19
N SER A 98 -15.40 4.47 -14.29
CA SER A 98 -14.70 5.16 -15.38
C SER A 98 -13.18 5.05 -15.21
N MET A 99 -12.41 5.25 -16.28
CA MET A 99 -10.94 5.32 -16.21
C MET A 99 -10.46 6.45 -15.28
N ALA A 100 -11.21 7.55 -15.20
CA ALA A 100 -10.87 8.67 -14.32
C ALA A 100 -11.06 8.28 -12.85
N ASP A 101 -12.16 7.59 -12.53
CA ASP A 101 -12.44 7.12 -11.17
C ASP A 101 -11.44 6.06 -10.71
N SER A 102 -10.97 5.20 -11.62
CA SER A 102 -9.96 4.19 -11.28
C SER A 102 -8.60 4.83 -10.98
N VAL A 103 -8.16 5.80 -11.78
CA VAL A 103 -6.93 6.56 -11.51
C VAL A 103 -7.07 7.32 -10.19
N TYR A 104 -8.18 8.03 -9.98
CA TYR A 104 -8.45 8.73 -8.74
C TYR A 104 -8.39 7.79 -7.52
N PHE A 105 -9.08 6.65 -7.58
CA PHE A 105 -9.08 5.64 -6.53
C PHE A 105 -7.66 5.12 -6.21
N THR A 106 -6.85 4.86 -7.24
CA THR A 106 -5.46 4.43 -7.02
C THR A 106 -4.61 5.51 -6.38
N VAL A 107 -4.75 6.77 -6.80
CA VAL A 107 -4.01 7.90 -6.22
C VAL A 107 -4.37 8.10 -4.75
N ILE A 108 -5.65 8.10 -4.38
CA ILE A 108 -6.08 8.27 -2.97
C ILE A 108 -5.66 7.08 -2.09
N THR A 109 -5.53 5.89 -2.69
CA THR A 109 -5.05 4.68 -1.99
C THR A 109 -3.54 4.74 -1.78
N LEU A 110 -2.78 5.13 -2.79
CA LEU A 110 -1.31 5.31 -2.71
C LEU A 110 -0.90 6.41 -1.74
N THR A 111 -1.65 7.51 -1.75
CA THR A 111 -1.44 8.63 -0.82
C THR A 111 -2.03 8.34 0.57
N THR A 112 -2.67 7.19 0.76
CA THR A 112 -3.32 6.78 2.02
C THR A 112 -4.41 7.74 2.51
N ILE A 113 -4.96 8.59 1.63
CA ILE A 113 -6.06 9.51 1.93
C ILE A 113 -7.36 8.73 2.13
N GLY A 114 -7.69 7.83 1.17
CA GLY A 114 -8.79 6.88 1.30
C GLY A 114 -10.18 7.46 1.62
N TYR A 115 -10.67 8.41 0.82
CA TYR A 115 -12.01 9.02 1.03
C TYR A 115 -13.17 7.99 1.04
N GLY A 116 -13.03 6.89 0.30
CA GLY A 116 -14.00 5.78 0.32
C GLY A 116 -15.26 6.00 -0.52
N ASP A 117 -15.28 7.06 -1.32
CA ASP A 117 -16.31 7.36 -2.33
C ASP A 117 -16.32 6.33 -3.47
N VAL A 118 -15.13 5.91 -3.91
CA VAL A 118 -14.95 4.77 -4.82
C VAL A 118 -14.34 3.62 -4.01
N SER A 119 -14.96 2.44 -4.09
CA SER A 119 -14.52 1.27 -3.33
C SER A 119 -14.73 -0.04 -4.10
N PRO A 120 -13.81 -1.02 -3.97
CA PRO A 120 -13.88 -2.31 -4.66
C PRO A 120 -15.06 -3.15 -4.15
N THR A 121 -15.99 -3.49 -5.04
CA THR A 121 -17.10 -4.39 -4.74
C THR A 121 -16.70 -5.85 -4.89
N THR A 122 -15.91 -6.16 -5.94
CA THR A 122 -15.53 -7.54 -6.25
C THR A 122 -14.52 -8.10 -5.24
N PRO A 123 -14.54 -9.40 -4.92
CA PRO A 123 -13.53 -10.00 -4.04
C PRO A 123 -12.12 -9.97 -4.65
N ALA A 124 -12.00 -10.04 -5.98
CA ALA A 124 -10.72 -9.99 -6.67
C ALA A 124 -10.10 -8.58 -6.62
N SER A 125 -10.89 -7.52 -6.82
CA SER A 125 -10.43 -6.14 -6.72
C SER A 125 -10.04 -5.77 -5.29
N ARG A 126 -10.70 -6.31 -4.27
CA ARG A 126 -10.27 -6.14 -2.87
C ARG A 126 -8.87 -6.69 -2.59
N LEU A 127 -8.57 -7.91 -3.07
CA LEU A 127 -7.24 -8.50 -2.91
C LEU A 127 -6.17 -7.68 -3.65
N TRP A 128 -6.51 -7.19 -4.85
CA TRP A 128 -5.64 -6.31 -5.63
C TRP A 128 -5.31 -5.02 -4.87
N VAL A 129 -6.30 -4.38 -4.26
CA VAL A 129 -6.11 -3.13 -3.51
C VAL A 129 -5.18 -3.33 -2.32
N VAL A 130 -5.28 -4.46 -1.61
CA VAL A 130 -4.36 -4.77 -0.50
C VAL A 130 -2.92 -4.89 -1.01
N ALA A 131 -2.69 -5.58 -2.13
CA ALA A 131 -1.36 -5.70 -2.71
C ALA A 131 -0.79 -4.33 -3.16
N VAL A 132 -1.62 -3.49 -3.79
CA VAL A 132 -1.25 -2.13 -4.22
C VAL A 132 -0.97 -1.23 -3.01
N ALA A 133 -1.73 -1.34 -1.92
CA ALA A 133 -1.50 -0.55 -0.71
C ALA A 133 -0.14 -0.87 -0.06
N LEU A 134 0.22 -2.16 0.01
CA LEU A 134 1.54 -2.58 0.51
C LEU A 134 2.68 -2.05 -0.37
N ALA A 135 2.52 -2.10 -1.69
CA ALA A 135 3.50 -1.55 -2.64
C ALA A 135 3.55 0.00 -2.59
N GLY A 136 2.43 0.68 -2.34
CA GLY A 136 2.38 2.13 -2.21
C GLY A 136 3.15 2.65 -0.99
N MET A 137 3.04 1.95 0.15
CA MET A 137 3.74 2.35 1.38
C MET A 137 5.26 2.34 1.25
N SER A 138 5.84 1.35 0.55
CA SER A 138 7.29 1.29 0.35
C SER A 138 7.80 2.45 -0.52
N VAL A 139 7.04 2.83 -1.55
CA VAL A 139 7.38 3.96 -2.43
C VAL A 139 7.21 5.30 -1.72
N MET A 140 6.20 5.46 -0.85
CA MET A 140 6.05 6.68 -0.07
C MET A 140 7.18 6.88 0.94
N SER A 141 7.71 5.80 1.54
CA SER A 141 8.86 5.89 2.45
C SER A 141 10.09 6.48 1.76
N THR A 142 10.42 6.00 0.56
CA THR A 142 11.61 6.48 -0.17
C THR A 142 11.47 7.92 -0.65
N LEU A 143 10.25 8.36 -0.98
CA LEU A 143 9.98 9.76 -1.32
C LEU A 143 10.24 10.70 -0.14
N LEU A 144 9.86 10.30 1.08
CA LEU A 144 10.07 11.10 2.29
C LEU A 144 11.56 11.25 2.63
N ASP A 145 12.34 10.19 2.47
CA ASP A 145 13.80 10.23 2.71
C ASP A 145 14.48 11.23 1.77
N GLU A 146 14.12 11.15 0.49
CA GLU A 146 14.65 12.02 -0.56
C GLU A 146 14.24 13.50 -0.35
N LEU A 147 13.00 13.77 0.04
CA LEU A 147 12.54 15.10 0.46
C LEU A 147 13.35 15.65 1.64
N GLY A 148 13.69 14.80 2.62
CA GLY A 148 14.53 15.15 3.75
C GLY A 148 15.93 15.59 3.34
N TRP A 149 16.55 14.86 2.40
CA TRP A 149 17.87 15.19 1.88
C TRP A 149 17.89 16.53 1.12
N TRP A 150 16.88 16.82 0.30
CA TRP A 150 16.78 18.12 -0.39
C TRP A 150 16.61 19.28 0.58
N ARG A 151 15.80 19.11 1.63
CA ARG A 151 15.65 20.13 2.67
C ARG A 151 17.00 20.49 3.28
N LEU A 152 17.82 19.49 3.61
CA LEU A 152 19.15 19.69 4.19
C LEU A 152 20.14 20.29 3.18
N ALA A 153 20.05 19.92 1.91
CA ALA A 153 20.86 20.50 0.84
C ALA A 153 20.59 21.99 0.63
N LEU A 154 19.32 22.41 0.69
CA LEU A 154 18.92 23.82 0.64
C LEU A 154 19.51 24.63 1.79
N PHE A 155 19.43 24.11 3.03
CA PHE A 155 19.99 24.81 4.18
C PHE A 155 21.53 24.87 4.19
N ARG A 156 22.21 23.84 3.67
CA ARG A 156 23.67 23.83 3.54
C ARG A 156 24.20 24.76 2.43
N GLY A 157 23.37 25.13 1.45
CA GLY A 157 23.74 26.09 0.41
C GLY A 157 23.45 27.55 0.75
N ALA A 158 22.75 27.81 1.86
CA ALA A 158 22.40 29.15 2.35
C ALA A 158 23.31 29.66 3.49
N SER A 159 24.36 28.90 3.82
CA SER A 159 25.41 29.21 4.81
C SER A 159 26.76 29.35 4.12
#